data_AF-A0A9E1NC97-F1
#
_entry.id   AF-A0A9E1NC97-F1
#
_cell.length_a   1.000
_cell.length_b   1.000
_cell.length_c   1.000
_cell.angle_alpha   90.00
_cell.angle_beta   90.00
_cell.angle_gamma   90.00
#
_symmetry.space_group_name_H-M   'P 1'
#
loop_
_entity.id
_entity.type
_entity.pdbx_description
1 polymer ?
#
loop_
_entity_poly.entity_id
_entity_poly.type
_entity_poly.pdbx_seq_one_letter_code
_entity_poly.pdbx_strand_id
1 'polypeptide(L)' 'GAWTSHDGTRLQMYDCTRLEGQGEGGGGSPGEIMAISADGMEIAAGDGRVLVKRVRGAGQKVAAADYAAEVGLAVGGRLA' A
#
# COMPACT_ATOMS: atom_id res chain seq x y z
N GLY A 1 -9.68 -11.24 -3.92
CA GLY A 1 -8.71 -10.17 -4.28
C GLY A 1 -8.57 -9.26 -3.08
N ALA A 2 -7.35 -8.82 -2.79
CA ALA A 2 -7.09 -7.93 -1.66
C ALA A 2 -7.63 -6.52 -1.97
N TRP A 3 -8.31 -5.90 -1.00
CA TRP A 3 -8.81 -4.54 -1.11
C TRP A 3 -8.72 -3.85 0.25
N THR A 4 -8.61 -2.53 0.22
CA THR A 4 -8.54 -1.64 1.40
C THR A 4 -9.43 -0.42 1.15
N SER A 5 -9.72 0.35 2.19
CA SER A 5 -10.43 1.62 2.12
C SER A 5 -9.43 2.76 2.29
N HIS A 6 -9.43 3.68 1.34
CA HIS A 6 -8.71 4.94 1.47
C HIS A 6 -9.70 6.08 1.28
N ASP A 7 -9.84 6.94 2.30
CA ASP A 7 -10.70 8.12 2.28
C ASP A 7 -12.16 7.82 1.86
N GLY A 8 -12.73 6.72 2.37
CA GLY A 8 -14.08 6.26 2.01
C GLY A 8 -14.19 5.62 0.62
N THR A 9 -13.11 5.56 -0.16
CA THR A 9 -13.06 4.90 -1.47
C THR A 9 -12.45 3.50 -1.36
N ARG A 10 -13.07 2.53 -2.03
CA ARG A 10 -12.52 1.17 -2.12
C ARG A 10 -11.32 1.14 -3.08
N LEU A 11 -10.17 0.79 -2.55
CA LEU A 11 -8.92 0.57 -3.28
C LEU A 11 -8.65 -0.92 -3.40
N GLN A 12 -8.70 -1.47 -4.61
CA GLN A 12 -8.27 -2.84 -4.88
C GLN A 12 -6.78 -2.90 -5.14
N MET A 13 -6.12 -3.86 -4.53
CA MET A 13 -4.69 -4.08 -4.66
C MET A 13 -4.42 -5.27 -5.57
N TYR A 14 -3.48 -5.10 -6.49
CA TYR A 14 -3.06 -6.09 -7.46
C TYR A 14 -1.54 -6.22 -7.44
N ASP A 15 -1.06 -7.42 -7.78
CA ASP A 15 0.37 -7.69 -7.87
C ASP A 15 1.08 -7.37 -6.53
N CYS A 16 0.58 -8.01 -5.47
CA CYS A 16 1.06 -7.79 -4.11
C CYS A 16 2.12 -8.83 -3.77
N THR A 17 3.29 -8.38 -3.33
CA THR A 17 4.40 -9.24 -2.90
C THR A 17 4.59 -9.07 -1.40
N ARG A 18 4.62 -10.16 -0.66
CA ARG A 18 4.96 -10.11 0.77
C ARG A 18 6.46 -9.87 0.90
N LEU A 19 6.82 -8.84 1.66
CA LEU A 19 8.18 -8.55 2.08
C LEU A 19 8.31 -8.95 3.55
N GLU A 20 9.35 -9.70 3.89
CA GLU A 20 9.61 -10.07 5.27
C GLU A 20 9.90 -8.82 6.11
N GLY A 21 9.23 -8.70 7.25
CA GLY A 21 9.53 -7.68 8.24
C GLY A 21 10.89 -7.94 8.86
N GLN A 22 11.76 -6.94 8.89
CA GLN A 22 13.02 -7.07 9.59
C GLN A 22 12.76 -6.97 11.10
N GLY A 23 12.46 -8.10 11.76
CA GLY A 23 12.49 -8.26 13.22
C GLY A 23 11.17 -8.15 13.98
N GLU A 24 11.27 -8.40 15.29
CA GLU A 24 10.18 -8.41 16.28
C GLU A 24 9.50 -7.04 16.36
N GLY A 25 8.38 -6.91 15.62
CA GLY A 25 7.75 -5.62 15.37
C GLY A 25 8.16 -5.09 14.00
N GLY A 26 7.53 -5.63 12.95
CA GLY A 26 7.58 -5.03 11.61
C GLY A 26 7.22 -3.55 11.76
N GLY A 27 8.21 -2.67 11.57
CA GLY A 27 8.31 -1.34 12.18
C GLY A 27 7.31 -0.26 11.73
N GLY A 28 6.06 -0.62 11.45
CA GLY A 28 4.99 0.30 11.13
C GLY A 28 3.65 -0.22 11.62
N SER A 29 2.66 0.66 11.70
CA SER A 29 1.30 0.22 12.01
C SER A 29 0.71 -0.56 10.82
N PRO A 30 -0.13 -1.59 11.04
CA PRO A 30 -0.81 -2.26 9.94
C PRO A 30 -1.60 -1.24 9.10
N GLY A 31 -1.34 -1.24 7.79
CA GLY A 31 -1.93 -0.28 6.84
C GLY A 31 -1.12 1.01 6.64
N GLU A 32 0.03 1.17 7.32
CA GLU A 32 0.89 2.33 7.16
C GLU A 32 1.85 2.19 5.97
N ILE A 33 1.99 3.24 5.17
CA ILE A 33 2.87 3.24 4.00
C ILE A 33 4.30 3.54 4.47
N MET A 34 5.19 2.56 4.30
CA MET A 34 6.58 2.65 4.68
C MET A 34 7.44 3.27 3.58
N ALA A 35 7.10 3.02 2.32
CA ALA A 35 7.82 3.57 1.18
C ALA A 35 6.92 3.62 -0.06
N ILE A 36 7.19 4.59 -0.93
CA ILE A 36 6.56 4.70 -2.25
C ILE A 36 7.70 4.86 -3.25
N SER A 37 7.80 3.92 -4.18
CA SER A 37 8.85 3.87 -5.20
C SER A 37 8.24 3.55 -6.56
N ALA A 38 9.00 3.72 -7.64
CA ALA A 38 8.54 3.36 -8.99
C ALA A 38 8.13 1.87 -9.13
N ASP A 39 8.67 0.98 -8.29
CA ASP A 39 8.29 -0.44 -8.27
C ASP A 39 6.93 -0.69 -7.58
N GLY A 40 6.48 0.21 -6.68
CA GLY A 40 5.23 0.07 -5.94
C GLY A 40 5.18 0.82 -4.62
N MET A 41 4.15 0.52 -3.82
CA MET A 41 3.98 1.00 -2.45
C MET A 41 4.26 -0.12 -1.45
N GLU A 42 5.15 0.13 -0.49
CA GLU A 42 5.39 -0.75 0.64
C GLU A 42 4.47 -0.36 1.79
N ILE A 43 3.61 -1.28 2.20
CA ILE A 43 2.64 -1.10 3.28
C ILE A 43 3.04 -2.02 4.42
N ALA A 44 3.19 -1.50 5.63
CA ALA A 44 3.38 -2.31 6.83
C ALA A 44 2.15 -3.19 7.06
N ALA A 45 2.40 -4.48 7.22
CA ALA A 45 1.42 -5.45 7.70
C ALA A 45 1.84 -5.88 9.11
N GLY A 46 0.90 -6.37 9.92
CA GLY A 46 1.18 -6.73 11.32
C GLY A 46 2.40 -7.66 11.48
N ASP A 47 2.63 -8.54 10.50
CA ASP A 47 3.79 -9.42 10.43
C ASP A 47 4.58 -9.17 9.12
N GLY A 48 5.15 -7.96 9.00
CA GLY A 48 6.08 -7.59 7.93
C GLY A 48 5.60 -6.46 7.03
N ARG A 49 5.87 -6.56 5.73
CA ARG A 49 5.51 -5.54 4.73
C ARG A 49 4.87 -6.19 3.52
N VAL A 50 4.06 -5.41 2.81
CA VAL A 50 3.42 -5.81 1.56
C VAL A 50 3.76 -4.76 0.52
N LEU A 51 4.48 -5.18 -0.51
CA LEU A 51 4.76 -4.37 -1.68
C LEU A 51 3.62 -4.53 -2.67
N VAL A 52 2.84 -3.47 -2.87
CA VAL A 52 1.76 -3.41 -3.84
C VAL A 52 2.27 -2.69 -5.08
N LYS A 53 2.37 -3.39 -6.22
CA LYS A 53 2.84 -2.76 -7.45
C LYS A 53 1.73 -2.03 -8.20
N ARG A 54 0.49 -2.54 -8.11
CA ARG A 54 -0.66 -1.97 -8.82
C ARG A 54 -1.88 -1.85 -7.94
N VAL A 55 -2.66 -0.80 -8.17
CA VAL A 55 -3.92 -0.57 -7.46
C VAL A 55 -5.01 -0.12 -8.42
N ARG A 56 -6.25 -0.25 -7.97
CA ARG A 56 -7.44 0.20 -8.69
C ARG A 56 -8.40 0.82 -7.68
N GLY A 57 -8.48 2.14 -7.69
CA GLY A 57 -9.49 2.88 -6.92
C GLY A 57 -10.84 2.86 -7.64
N ALA A 58 -11.49 4.02 -7.71
CA ALA A 58 -12.75 4.21 -8.43
C ALA A 58 -12.62 4.08 -9.96
N GLY A 59 -11.40 4.16 -10.50
CA GLY A 59 -11.14 4.18 -11.94
C GLY A 59 -10.45 2.92 -12.48
N GLN A 60 -9.44 3.17 -13.32
CA GLN A 60 -8.65 2.14 -14.00
C GLN A 60 -7.53 1.60 -13.10
N LYS A 61 -6.95 0.47 -13.51
CA LYS A 61 -5.83 -0.15 -12.80
C LYS A 61 -4.55 0.61 -13.14
N VAL A 62 -3.97 1.28 -12.17
CA VAL A 62 -2.75 2.10 -12.30
C VAL A 62 -1.62 1.56 -11.40
N ALA A 63 -0.42 2.11 -11.55
CA ALA A 63 0.68 1.79 -10.64
C ALA A 63 0.36 2.33 -9.24
N ALA A 64 0.78 1.61 -8.20
CA ALA A 64 0.52 2.01 -6.82
C ALA A 64 1.11 3.39 -6.50
N ALA A 65 2.34 3.67 -6.97
CA ALA A 65 2.97 4.97 -6.79
C ALA A 65 2.28 6.11 -7.54
N ASP A 66 1.73 5.82 -8.72
CA ASP A 66 0.99 6.81 -9.52
C ASP A 66 -0.33 7.16 -8.83
N TYR A 67 -1.08 6.14 -8.40
CA TYR A 67 -2.28 6.34 -7.60
C TYR A 67 -2.01 7.13 -6.33
N ALA A 68 -0.91 6.82 -5.63
CA ALA A 68 -0.51 7.55 -4.44
C ALA A 68 -0.31 9.04 -4.73
N ALA A 69 0.39 9.37 -5.81
CA ALA A 69 0.57 10.75 -6.24
C ALA A 69 -0.78 11.42 -6.62
N GLU A 70 -1.68 10.69 -7.29
CA GLU A 70 -3.01 11.20 -7.67
C GLU A 70 -3.91 11.51 -6.47
N VAL A 71 -3.90 10.65 -5.43
CA VAL A 71 -4.76 10.83 -4.24
C VAL A 71 -4.07 11.58 -3.09
N GLY A 72 -2.80 11.96 -3.24
CA GLY A 72 -2.03 12.62 -2.18
C GLY A 72 -1.57 11.67 -1.06
N LEU A 73 -1.47 10.37 -1.36
CA LEU A 73 -0.91 9.36 -0.46
C LEU A 73 0.61 9.54 -0.37
N ALA A 74 1.13 9.65 0.85
CA ALA A 74 2.56 9.77 1.12
C ALA A 74 3.04 8.68 2.08
N VAL A 75 4.35 8.55 2.23
CA VAL A 75 4.97 7.74 3.28
C VAL A 75 4.50 8.24 4.66
N GLY A 76 4.09 7.32 5.52
CA GLY A 76 3.39 7.59 6.78
C GLY A 76 1.86 7.71 6.63
N GLY A 77 1.34 7.69 5.40
CA GLY A 77 -0.10 7.60 5.14
C GLY A 77 -0.67 6.27 5.63
N ARG A 78 -1.90 6.29 6.14
CA ARG A 78 -2.58 5.12 6.68
C ARG A 78 -3.77 4.72 5.82
N LEU A 79 -3.83 3.43 5.51
CA LEU A 79 -4.93 2.76 4.85
C LEU A 79 -5.80 2.08 5.92
N ALA A 80 -7.12 2.17 5.80
CA ALA A 80 -8.09 1.66 6.76
C ALA A 80 -8.88 0.45 6.22
#